data_AF-A0A4Q2Y6G8-F1
#
_entry.id   AF-A0A4Q2Y6G8-F1
#
_cell.length_a   1.000
_cell.length_b   1.000
_cell.length_c   1.000
_cell.angle_alpha   90.00
_cell.angle_beta   90.00
_cell.angle_gamma   90.00
#
_symmetry.space_group_name_H-M   'P 1'
#
loop_
_entity.id
_entity.type
_entity.pdbx_description
1 polymer ?
#
loop_
_entity_poly.entity_id
_entity_poly.type
_entity_poly.pdbx_seq_one_letter_code
_entity_poly.pdbx_strand_id
1 'polypeptide(L)'
;MQAAESKLSQIAGDADISRGDVDSLRAWLATQAPGQMDAITGKALAEAAQDGGEFDFDEASQMILHYQKTSGSDEVLISFLKSYSARSNIEEARHLLDMISDPQVRAQLQKDLE
;
A
#
# COMPACT_ATOMS: atom_id res chain seq x y z
N MET A 1 9.74 -3.58 8.77
CA MET A 1 8.39 -3.00 8.60
C MET A 1 7.91 -2.40 9.91
N GLN A 2 8.11 -3.07 11.06
CA GLN A 2 7.83 -2.57 12.42
C GLN A 2 8.01 -1.07 12.69
N ALA A 3 9.06 -0.42 12.18
CA ALA A 3 9.26 1.02 12.38
C ALA A 3 8.22 1.91 11.67
N ALA A 4 7.78 1.52 10.47
CA ALA A 4 6.77 2.25 9.70
C ALA A 4 5.36 2.04 10.26
N GLU A 5 5.03 0.80 10.64
CA GLU A 5 3.78 0.46 11.35
C GLU A 5 3.67 1.21 12.68
N SER A 6 4.73 1.12 13.50
CA SER A 6 4.77 1.84 14.78
C SER A 6 4.65 3.34 14.57
N LYS A 7 5.26 3.88 13.50
CA LYS A 7 5.15 5.30 13.19
C LYS A 7 3.73 5.68 12.76
N LEU A 8 3.08 4.87 11.93
CA LEU A 8 1.71 5.10 11.48
C LEU A 8 0.73 5.06 12.65
N SER A 9 0.83 4.04 13.51
CA SER A 9 0.04 3.94 14.75
C SER A 9 0.33 5.12 15.70
N GLN A 10 1.59 5.57 15.83
CA GLN A 10 1.91 6.76 16.62
C GLN A 10 1.31 8.06 16.05
N ILE A 11 1.16 8.16 14.72
CA ILE A 11 0.58 9.33 14.07
C ILE A 11 -0.93 9.35 14.28
N ALA A 12 -1.59 8.20 14.05
CA ALA A 12 -3.05 8.06 14.20
C ALA A 12 -3.49 8.10 15.69
N GLY A 13 -2.65 7.62 16.61
CA GLY A 13 -2.96 7.53 18.03
C GLY A 13 -4.01 6.45 18.30
N ASP A 14 -5.08 6.82 19.01
CA ASP A 14 -6.24 5.94 19.30
C ASP A 14 -7.38 6.10 18.27
N ALA A 15 -7.18 6.92 17.23
CA ALA A 15 -8.18 7.15 16.18
C ALA A 15 -7.92 6.27 14.96
N ASP A 16 -8.99 6.02 14.18
CA ASP A 16 -8.91 5.32 12.90
C ASP A 16 -7.88 5.99 11.98
N ILE A 17 -7.07 5.18 11.29
CA ILE A 17 -6.03 5.71 10.41
C ILE A 17 -6.68 6.50 9.27
N SER A 18 -6.27 7.76 9.12
CA SER A 18 -6.73 8.62 8.03
C SER A 18 -5.71 8.72 6.91
N ARG A 19 -6.15 9.23 5.75
CA ARG A 19 -5.23 9.59 4.66
C ARG A 19 -4.14 10.58 5.11
N GLY A 20 -4.47 11.52 5.99
CA GLY A 20 -3.51 12.51 6.51
C GLY A 20 -2.39 11.85 7.32
N ASP A 21 -2.67 10.72 7.96
CA ASP A 21 -1.68 9.97 8.73
C ASP A 21 -0.72 9.22 7.81
N VAL A 22 -1.23 8.69 6.70
CA VAL A 22 -0.41 8.07 5.65
C VAL A 22 0.43 9.12 4.91
N ASP A 23 -0.10 10.31 4.65
CA ASP A 23 0.67 11.43 4.11
C ASP A 23 1.82 11.83 5.05
N SER A 24 1.55 11.85 6.36
CA SER A 24 2.56 12.14 7.40
C SER A 24 3.63 11.05 7.48
N LEU A 25 3.24 9.77 7.35
CA LEU A 25 4.17 8.64 7.23
C LEU A 25 5.06 8.81 6.00
N ARG A 26 4.48 9.13 4.84
CA ARG A 26 5.22 9.34 3.58
C ARG A 26 6.21 10.50 3.69
N ALA A 27 5.79 11.62 4.29
CA ALA A 27 6.69 12.76 4.52
C ALA A 27 7.88 12.38 5.41
N TRP A 28 7.66 11.58 6.45
CA TRP A 28 8.73 11.06 7.29
C TRP A 28 9.65 10.09 6.49
N LEU A 29 9.07 9.17 5.72
CA LEU A 29 9.82 8.23 4.88
C LEU A 29 10.66 8.93 3.82
N ALA A 30 10.18 10.04 3.25
CA ALA A 30 10.97 10.85 2.32
C ALA A 30 12.27 11.38 2.94
N THR A 31 12.33 11.55 4.27
CA THR A 31 13.56 11.96 4.98
C THR A 31 14.43 10.78 5.40
N GLN A 32 13.83 9.68 5.84
CA GLN A 32 14.57 8.55 6.43
C GLN A 32 15.00 7.53 5.38
N ALA A 33 14.15 7.26 4.40
CA ALA A 33 14.34 6.23 3.38
C ALA A 33 13.64 6.62 2.07
N PRO A 34 14.09 7.70 1.39
CA PRO A 34 13.42 8.22 0.20
C PRO A 34 13.25 7.18 -0.91
N GLY A 35 14.23 6.30 -1.09
CA GLY A 35 14.17 5.22 -2.09
C GLY A 35 13.34 3.99 -1.69
N GLN A 36 12.70 3.99 -0.52
CA GLN A 36 11.81 2.91 -0.07
C GLN A 36 10.41 3.43 0.32
N MET A 37 10.16 4.73 0.15
CA MET A 37 8.92 5.38 0.60
C MET A 37 7.69 4.67 0.03
N ASP A 38 7.66 4.43 -1.27
CA ASP A 38 6.51 3.81 -1.94
C ASP A 38 6.34 2.35 -1.54
N ALA A 39 7.43 1.58 -1.48
CA ALA A 39 7.36 0.20 -1.02
C ALA A 39 6.86 0.07 0.42
N ILE A 40 7.34 0.93 1.32
CA ILE A 40 6.93 0.91 2.73
C ILE A 40 5.48 1.38 2.86
N THR A 41 5.07 2.41 2.11
CA THR A 41 3.68 2.89 2.09
C THR A 41 2.72 1.77 1.62
N GLY A 42 3.06 1.08 0.53
CA GLY A 42 2.23 0.01 -0.01
C GLY A 42 2.04 -1.14 0.96
N LYS A 43 3.10 -1.50 1.71
CA LYS A 43 3.04 -2.54 2.74
C LYS A 43 2.21 -2.11 3.95
N ALA A 44 2.42 -0.88 4.44
CA ALA A 44 1.67 -0.36 5.58
C ALA A 44 0.16 -0.29 5.28
N LEU A 45 -0.22 0.15 4.08
CA LEU A 45 -1.63 0.15 3.66
C LEU A 45 -2.20 -1.26 3.49
N ALA A 46 -1.40 -2.21 3.00
CA ALA A 46 -1.84 -3.59 2.92
C ALA A 46 -2.08 -4.23 4.29
N GLU A 47 -1.20 -3.95 5.26
CA GLU A 47 -1.35 -4.40 6.64
C GLU A 47 -2.57 -3.78 7.30
N ALA A 48 -2.78 -2.47 7.10
CA ALA A 48 -3.96 -1.78 7.58
C ALA A 48 -5.26 -2.26 6.90
N ALA A 49 -5.17 -2.85 5.70
CA ALA A 49 -6.28 -3.46 4.97
C ALA A 49 -6.45 -4.97 5.20
N GLN A 50 -5.80 -5.55 6.21
CA GLN A 50 -6.07 -6.94 6.61
C GLN A 50 -7.45 -7.06 7.26
N ASP A 51 -7.93 -8.31 7.41
CA ASP A 51 -9.20 -8.57 8.09
C ASP A 51 -9.19 -8.02 9.52
N GLY A 52 -10.18 -7.18 9.85
CA GLY A 52 -10.26 -6.44 11.11
C GLY A 52 -9.25 -5.29 11.24
N GLY A 53 -8.65 -4.85 10.14
CA GLY A 53 -7.76 -3.70 10.05
C GLY A 53 -8.47 -2.36 10.05
N GLU A 54 -7.67 -1.30 9.92
CA GLU A 54 -8.09 0.11 10.01
C GLU A 54 -8.68 0.65 8.70
N PHE A 55 -8.46 -0.05 7.58
CA PHE A 55 -9.03 0.28 6.28
C PHE A 55 -9.74 -0.90 5.66
N ASP A 56 -10.81 -0.63 4.93
CA ASP A 56 -11.29 -1.58 3.94
C ASP A 56 -10.31 -1.66 2.76
N PHE A 57 -10.25 -2.81 2.10
CA PHE A 57 -9.33 -3.02 0.97
C PHE A 57 -9.57 -2.01 -0.16
N ASP A 58 -10.81 -1.60 -0.39
CA ASP A 58 -11.19 -0.59 -1.37
C ASP A 58 -10.63 0.80 -1.03
N GLU A 59 -10.69 1.21 0.25
CA GLU A 59 -10.17 2.49 0.71
C GLU A 59 -8.65 2.53 0.56
N ALA A 60 -7.98 1.47 0.99
CA ALA A 60 -6.55 1.32 0.79
C ALA A 60 -6.20 1.34 -0.71
N SER A 61 -6.97 0.66 -1.56
CA SER A 61 -6.79 0.64 -3.02
C SER A 61 -6.86 2.04 -3.64
N GLN A 62 -7.83 2.87 -3.22
CA GLN A 62 -7.92 4.26 -3.69
C GLN A 62 -6.69 5.09 -3.29
N MET A 63 -6.18 4.89 -2.08
CA MET A 63 -4.98 5.57 -1.60
C MET A 63 -3.74 5.11 -2.38
N ILE A 64 -3.62 3.81 -2.65
CA ILE A 64 -2.53 3.25 -3.45
C ILE A 64 -2.51 3.86 -4.86
N LEU A 65 -3.65 3.93 -5.53
CA LEU A 65 -3.76 4.53 -6.88
C LEU A 65 -3.43 6.03 -6.85
N HIS A 66 -3.87 6.74 -5.80
CA HIS A 66 -3.48 8.13 -5.61
C HIS A 66 -1.95 8.26 -5.51
N TYR A 67 -1.30 7.46 -4.65
CA TYR A 67 0.13 7.55 -4.45
C TYR A 67 0.94 7.14 -5.67
N GLN A 68 0.54 6.07 -6.37
CA GLN A 68 1.15 5.65 -7.64
C GLN A 68 1.16 6.81 -8.64
N LYS A 69 0.03 7.51 -8.80
CA LYS A 69 -0.08 8.66 -9.71
C LYS A 69 0.80 9.83 -9.27
N THR A 70 0.91 10.09 -7.96
CA THR A 70 1.72 11.21 -7.45
C THR A 70 3.22 10.95 -7.50
N SER A 71 3.67 9.71 -7.25
CA SER A 71 5.08 9.36 -7.28
C SER A 71 5.57 9.02 -8.69
N GLY A 72 4.66 8.61 -9.57
CA GLY A 72 4.99 8.09 -10.91
C GLY A 72 5.64 6.72 -10.87
N SER A 73 5.52 5.98 -9.76
CA SER A 73 6.12 4.67 -9.55
C SER A 73 5.06 3.63 -9.21
N ASP A 74 5.16 2.46 -9.85
CA ASP A 74 4.30 1.30 -9.53
C ASP A 74 4.70 0.63 -8.21
N GLU A 75 5.80 1.03 -7.57
CA GLU A 75 6.36 0.34 -6.40
C GLU A 75 5.38 0.27 -5.22
N VAL A 76 4.56 1.30 -5.03
CA VAL A 76 3.51 1.34 -4.00
C VAL A 76 2.42 0.30 -4.28
N LEU A 77 2.01 0.17 -5.54
CA LEU A 77 1.02 -0.79 -6.02
C LEU A 77 1.55 -2.23 -5.96
N ILE A 78 2.78 -2.45 -6.43
CA ILE A 78 3.48 -3.74 -6.39
C ILE A 78 3.61 -4.23 -4.94
N SER A 79 3.98 -3.33 -4.02
CA SER A 79 4.21 -3.70 -2.63
C SER A 79 2.91 -4.01 -1.91
N PHE A 80 1.82 -3.31 -2.23
CA PHE A 80 0.47 -3.61 -1.74
C PHE A 80 -0.03 -4.98 -2.24
N LEU A 81 0.14 -5.27 -3.53
CA LEU A 81 -0.34 -6.51 -4.16
C LEU A 81 0.44 -7.77 -3.77
N LYS A 82 1.65 -7.64 -3.23
CA LYS A 82 2.43 -8.77 -2.68
C LYS A 82 1.95 -9.24 -1.31
N SER A 83 1.02 -8.51 -0.68
CA SER A 83 0.53 -8.79 0.66
C SER A 83 -0.46 -9.95 0.71
N TYR A 84 -0.71 -10.46 1.91
CA TYR A 84 -1.78 -11.44 2.14
C TYR A 84 -3.16 -10.83 1.88
N SER A 85 -3.39 -9.56 2.23
CA SER A 85 -4.66 -8.86 2.03
C SER A 85 -5.10 -8.86 0.56
N ALA A 86 -4.15 -8.73 -0.36
CA ALA A 86 -4.44 -8.81 -1.80
C ALA A 86 -4.90 -10.20 -2.25
N ARG A 87 -4.41 -11.28 -1.61
CA ARG A 87 -4.87 -12.66 -1.87
C ARG A 87 -6.24 -12.96 -1.28
N SER A 88 -6.64 -12.24 -0.23
CA SER A 88 -7.99 -12.36 0.34
C SER A 88 -9.03 -11.55 -0.44
N ASN A 89 -8.59 -10.54 -1.23
CA ASN A 89 -9.44 -9.64 -2.02
C ASN A 89 -9.07 -9.73 -3.51
N ILE A 90 -9.18 -10.94 -4.09
CA ILE A 90 -8.65 -11.25 -5.42
C ILE A 90 -9.30 -10.43 -6.54
N GLU A 91 -10.60 -10.15 -6.46
CA GLU A 91 -11.31 -9.42 -7.53
C GLU A 91 -10.79 -7.97 -7.62
N GLU A 92 -10.68 -7.29 -6.49
CA GLU A 92 -10.13 -5.94 -6.35
C GLU A 92 -8.64 -5.92 -6.67
N ALA A 93 -7.87 -6.92 -6.19
CA ALA A 93 -6.45 -7.04 -6.49
C ALA A 93 -6.19 -7.20 -7.99
N ARG A 94 -7.07 -7.87 -8.75
CA ARG A 94 -7.00 -7.97 -10.21
C ARG A 94 -7.21 -6.62 -10.90
N HIS A 95 -8.13 -5.80 -10.41
CA HIS A 95 -8.30 -4.45 -10.94
C HIS A 95 -7.05 -3.59 -10.73
N LEU A 96 -6.41 -3.72 -9.56
CA LEU A 96 -5.15 -3.05 -9.28
C LEU A 96 -3.99 -3.58 -10.13
N LEU A 97 -3.92 -4.89 -10.41
CA LEU A 97 -2.90 -5.46 -11.30
C LEU A 97 -2.88 -4.80 -12.69
N ASP A 98 -4.06 -4.52 -13.26
CA ASP A 98 -4.18 -3.89 -14.58
C ASP A 98 -3.58 -2.48 -14.63
N MET A 99 -3.43 -1.84 -13.47
CA MET A 99 -2.85 -0.51 -13.32
C MET A 99 -1.31 -0.52 -13.27
N ILE A 100 -0.67 -1.69 -13.21
CA ILE A 100 0.79 -1.81 -13.31
C ILE A 100 1.24 -1.57 -14.74
N SER A 101 2.18 -0.65 -14.91
CA SER A 101 2.71 -0.21 -16.19
C SER A 101 3.63 -1.25 -16.82
N ASP A 102 4.45 -1.94 -16.01
CA ASP A 102 5.35 -2.99 -16.48
C ASP A 102 4.60 -4.33 -16.70
N PRO A 103 4.49 -4.81 -17.95
CA PRO A 103 3.75 -6.04 -18.25
C PRO A 103 4.41 -7.31 -17.69
N GLN A 104 5.74 -7.33 -17.50
CA GLN A 104 6.42 -8.48 -16.90
C GLN A 104 6.13 -8.56 -15.40
N VAL A 105 6.13 -7.41 -14.72
CA VAL A 105 5.77 -7.32 -13.31
C VAL A 105 4.29 -7.69 -13.11
N ARG A 106 3.39 -7.16 -13.93
CA ARG A 106 1.97 -7.51 -13.90
C ARG A 106 1.74 -9.02 -14.06
N ALA A 107 2.38 -9.63 -15.06
CA ALA A 107 2.25 -11.07 -15.31
C ALA A 107 2.80 -11.92 -14.17
N GLN A 108 3.87 -11.47 -13.49
CA GLN A 108 4.40 -12.18 -12.33
C GLN A 108 3.42 -12.10 -11.14
N LEU A 109 2.92 -10.91 -10.82
CA LEU A 109 2.00 -10.74 -9.70
C LEU A 109 0.65 -11.41 -9.96
N GLN A 110 0.20 -11.50 -11.22
CA GLN A 110 -0.97 -12.28 -11.58
C GLN A 110 -0.81 -13.75 -11.17
N LYS A 111 0.35 -14.37 -11.43
CA LYS A 111 0.63 -15.75 -10.99
C LYS A 111 0.69 -15.89 -9.48
N ASP A 112 1.17 -14.86 -8.77
CA ASP A 112 1.28 -14.88 -7.31
C ASP A 112 -0.09 -14.73 -6.60
N LEU A 113 -1.13 -14.33 -7.35
CA LEU A 113 -2.53 -14.15 -6.92
C LEU A 113 -3.45 -15.31 -7.36
N GLU A 114 -2.96 -16.26 -8.17
CA GLU A 114 -3.65 -17.50 -8.56
C GLU A 114 -3.40 -18.64 -7.58
#